data_AF-A0A7C3M8K4-F1
#
_entry.id   AF-A0A7C3M8K4-F1
#
_cell.length_a   1.000
_cell.length_b   1.000
_cell.length_c   1.000
_cell.angle_alpha   90.00
_cell.angle_beta   90.00
_cell.angle_gamma   90.00
#
_symmetry.space_group_name_H-M   'P 1'
#
loop_
_entity.id
_entity.type
_entity.pdbx_description
1 polymer ?
#
loop_
_entity_poly.entity_id
_entity_poly.type
_entity_poly.pdbx_seq_one_letter_code
_entity_poly.pdbx_strand_id
1 'polypeptide(L)'
;MRIKREDQKKFQIFLFLISTFLIIFLAISNLRIETKRRDLNKEIEKLQTELQILEKRNEELKKAISKAKSESYWEEKAREEGYVKEGEEAIVIKKIREQEEKEEKSETIWQRIINFFQK
;
A
#
# COMPACT_ATOMS: atom_id res chain seq x y z
N MET A 1 60.17 25.34 45.34
CA MET A 1 59.79 26.18 44.18
C MET A 1 58.35 26.62 44.32
N ARG A 2 58.08 27.92 44.55
CA ARG A 2 56.70 28.46 44.54
C ARG A 2 56.32 28.71 43.09
N ILE A 3 55.65 27.77 42.46
CA ILE A 3 55.07 27.96 41.12
C ILE A 3 54.15 29.18 41.23
N LYS A 4 54.37 30.20 40.39
CA LYS A 4 53.57 31.43 40.40
C LYS A 4 52.11 31.02 40.14
N ARG A 5 51.21 31.38 41.06
CA ARG A 5 49.77 31.00 41.02
C ARG A 5 49.10 31.41 39.70
N GLU A 6 49.67 32.35 38.96
CA GLU A 6 49.18 32.81 37.66
C GLU A 6 49.35 31.75 36.56
N ASP A 7 50.49 31.03 36.53
CA ASP A 7 50.77 29.99 35.54
C ASP A 7 49.87 28.76 35.75
N GLN A 8 49.54 28.48 37.02
CA GLN A 8 48.57 27.44 37.40
C GLN A 8 47.16 27.75 36.90
N LYS A 9 46.70 29.00 37.02
CA LYS A 9 45.38 29.42 36.51
C LYS A 9 45.31 29.33 34.98
N LYS A 10 46.36 29.76 34.28
CA LYS A 10 46.45 29.65 32.81
C LYS A 10 46.40 28.19 32.36
N PHE A 11 47.11 27.30 33.04
CA PHE A 11 47.08 25.87 32.77
C PHE A 11 45.69 25.24 33.00
N GLN A 12 45.00 25.61 34.08
CA GLN A 12 43.63 25.15 34.35
C GLN A 12 42.63 25.61 33.30
N ILE A 13 42.71 26.88 32.86
CA ILE A 13 41.85 27.41 31.78
C ILE A 13 42.12 26.67 30.46
N PHE A 14 43.39 26.41 30.14
CA PHE A 14 43.76 25.65 28.95
C PHE A 14 43.19 24.23 28.96
N LEU A 15 43.32 23.52 30.09
CA LEU A 15 42.74 22.18 30.25
C LEU A 15 41.20 22.20 30.16
N PHE A 16 40.56 23.22 30.72
CA PHE A 16 39.12 23.40 30.62
C PHE A 16 38.68 23.57 29.17
N LEU A 17 39.35 24.45 28.40
CA LEU A 17 39.03 24.67 26.99
C LEU A 17 39.20 23.40 26.14
N ILE A 18 40.28 22.64 26.36
CA ILE A 18 40.48 21.36 25.67
C ILE A 18 39.40 20.35 26.04
N SER A 19 39.05 20.24 27.32
CA SER A 19 38.00 19.33 27.79
C SER A 19 36.66 19.68 27.17
N THR A 20 36.28 20.97 27.18
CA THR A 20 35.06 21.46 26.54
C THR A 20 35.05 21.18 25.04
N PHE A 21 36.18 21.42 24.35
CA PHE A 21 36.30 21.13 22.93
C PHE A 21 36.09 19.64 22.62
N LEU A 22 36.71 18.76 23.41
CA LEU A 22 36.55 17.30 23.27
C LEU A 22 35.11 16.86 23.50
N ILE A 23 34.43 17.41 24.52
CA ILE A 23 33.03 17.11 24.80
C ILE A 23 32.13 17.53 23.63
N ILE A 24 32.33 18.75 23.09
CA ILE A 24 31.57 19.24 21.93
C ILE A 24 31.83 18.37 20.70
N PHE A 25 33.09 18.03 20.44
CA PHE A 25 33.48 17.17 19.32
C PHE A 25 32.81 15.79 19.42
N LEU A 26 32.84 15.18 20.61
CA LEU A 26 32.19 13.89 20.87
C LEU A 26 30.66 13.99 20.72
N ALA A 27 30.04 15.05 21.23
CA ALA A 27 28.60 15.26 21.09
C ALA A 27 28.17 15.36 19.62
N ILE A 28 28.87 16.16 18.81
CA ILE A 28 28.59 16.30 17.37
C ILE A 28 28.80 14.97 16.64
N SER A 29 29.90 14.26 16.95
CA SER A 29 30.19 12.97 16.35
C SER A 29 29.09 11.94 16.65
N ASN A 30 28.65 11.89 17.91
CA ASN A 30 27.62 10.96 18.34
C ASN A 30 26.27 11.27 17.66
N LEU A 31 25.89 12.56 17.57
CA LEU A 31 24.68 12.97 16.86
C LEU A 31 24.71 12.56 15.37
N ARG A 32 25.85 12.74 14.68
CA ARG A 32 26.00 12.32 13.28
C ARG A 32 25.91 10.81 13.09
N ILE A 33 26.42 10.03 14.04
CA ILE A 33 26.32 8.57 14.01
C ILE A 33 24.87 8.15 14.22
N GLU A 34 24.18 8.77 15.18
CA GLU A 34 22.79 8.47 15.50
C GLU A 34 21.86 8.79 14.31
N THR A 35 22.05 9.92 13.63
CA THR A 35 21.27 10.23 12.43
C THR A 35 21.47 9.18 11.34
N LYS A 36 22.71 8.76 11.08
CA LYS A 36 23.00 7.70 10.09
C LYS A 36 22.39 6.36 10.48
N ARG A 37 22.45 5.99 11.77
CA ARG A 37 21.83 4.77 12.28
C ARG A 37 20.32 4.78 12.06
N ARG A 38 19.66 5.91 12.35
CA ARG A 38 18.21 6.06 12.13
C ARG A 38 17.83 5.96 10.65
N ASP A 39 18.62 6.55 9.75
CA ASP A 39 18.35 6.47 8.31
C ASP A 39 18.53 5.04 7.78
N LEU A 40 19.60 4.34 8.20
CA LEU A 40 19.82 2.94 7.86
C LEU A 40 18.71 2.03 8.40
N ASN A 41 18.25 2.25 9.63
CA ASN A 41 17.16 1.47 10.21
C ASN A 41 15.84 1.65 9.43
N LYS A 42 15.53 2.88 9.00
CA LYS A 42 14.36 3.13 8.13
C LYS A 42 14.48 2.42 6.79
N GLU A 43 15.69 2.40 6.21
CA GLU A 43 15.93 1.69 4.95
C GLU A 43 15.76 0.17 5.13
N ILE A 44 16.25 -0.39 6.24
CA ILE A 44 16.03 -1.79 6.60
C ILE A 44 14.54 -2.10 6.73
N GLU A 45 13.78 -1.30 7.49
CA GLU A 45 12.33 -1.49 7.66
C GLU A 45 11.58 -1.43 6.33
N LYS A 46 11.94 -0.47 5.47
CA LYS A 46 11.36 -0.34 4.12
C LYS A 46 11.64 -1.59 3.29
N LEU A 47 12.90 -2.04 3.24
CA LEU A 47 13.30 -3.22 2.47
C LEU A 47 12.63 -4.50 3.00
N GLN A 48 12.50 -4.64 4.32
CA GLN A 48 11.77 -5.76 4.93
C GLN A 48 10.30 -5.77 4.53
N THR A 49 9.67 -4.60 4.50
CA THR A 49 8.27 -4.46 4.07
C THR A 49 8.12 -4.82 2.59
N GLU A 50 9.01 -4.32 1.73
CA GLU A 50 9.03 -4.67 0.31
C GLU A 50 9.23 -6.18 0.09
N LEU A 51 10.09 -6.80 0.87
CA LEU A 51 10.35 -8.24 0.82
C LEU A 51 9.12 -9.05 1.19
N GLN A 52 8.42 -8.69 2.27
CA GLN A 52 7.15 -9.33 2.66
C GLN A 52 6.07 -9.21 1.57
N ILE A 53 5.96 -8.02 0.94
CA ILE A 53 5.01 -7.81 -0.17
C ILE A 53 5.37 -8.71 -1.37
N LEU A 54 6.66 -8.79 -1.71
CA LEU A 54 7.14 -9.62 -2.81
C LEU A 54 6.92 -11.12 -2.54
N GLU A 55 7.19 -11.58 -1.32
CA GLU A 55 6.96 -12.97 -0.91
C GLU A 55 5.48 -13.33 -1.02
N LYS A 56 4.59 -12.48 -0.50
CA LYS A 56 3.14 -12.68 -0.61
C LYS A 56 2.68 -12.74 -2.06
N ARG A 57 3.15 -11.83 -2.91
CA ARG A 57 2.86 -11.84 -4.35
C ARG A 57 3.37 -13.11 -5.03
N ASN A 58 4.56 -13.57 -4.67
CA ASN A 58 5.13 -14.80 -5.20
C ASN A 58 4.27 -16.02 -4.82
N GLU A 59 3.81 -16.10 -3.56
CA GLU A 59 2.89 -17.15 -3.13
C GLU A 59 1.54 -17.11 -3.87
N GLU A 60 0.96 -15.92 -4.03
CA GLU A 60 -0.29 -15.73 -4.78
C GLU A 60 -0.14 -16.18 -6.24
N LEU A 61 0.97 -15.81 -6.89
CA LEU A 61 1.28 -16.22 -8.26
C LEU A 61 1.50 -17.72 -8.37
N LYS A 62 2.21 -18.33 -7.42
CA LYS A 62 2.40 -19.80 -7.37
C LYS A 62 1.06 -20.53 -7.24
N LYS A 63 0.16 -20.03 -6.38
CA LYS A 63 -1.21 -20.57 -6.22
C LYS A 63 -2.03 -20.40 -7.51
N ALA A 64 -1.91 -19.26 -8.18
CA ALA A 64 -2.58 -19.02 -9.46
C ALA A 64 -2.07 -19.96 -10.54
N ILE A 65 -0.76 -20.17 -10.64
CA ILE A 65 -0.15 -21.13 -11.59
C ILE A 65 -0.61 -22.56 -11.28
N SER A 66 -0.66 -22.97 -10.01
CA SER A 66 -1.14 -24.30 -9.66
C SER A 66 -2.61 -24.51 -10.02
N LYS A 67 -3.45 -23.48 -9.85
CA LYS A 67 -4.86 -23.52 -10.28
C LYS A 67 -4.96 -23.57 -11.81
N ALA A 68 -4.19 -22.75 -12.52
CA ALA A 68 -4.19 -22.73 -13.98
C ALA A 68 -3.66 -24.04 -14.60
N LYS A 69 -2.93 -24.87 -13.84
CA LYS A 69 -2.52 -26.20 -14.28
C LYS A 69 -3.59 -27.28 -14.05
N SER A 70 -4.65 -27.02 -13.28
CA SER A 70 -5.69 -28.01 -13.07
C SER A 70 -6.64 -28.05 -14.27
N GLU A 71 -7.01 -29.26 -14.68
CA GLU A 71 -7.96 -29.49 -15.76
C GLU A 71 -9.33 -28.84 -15.47
N SER A 72 -9.72 -28.82 -14.18
CA SER A 72 -10.94 -28.17 -13.72
C SER A 72 -11.01 -26.68 -14.02
N TYR A 73 -9.88 -25.96 -13.99
CA TYR A 73 -9.83 -24.52 -14.28
C TYR A 73 -10.07 -24.26 -15.77
N TRP A 74 -9.46 -25.08 -16.63
CA TRP A 74 -9.68 -24.99 -18.07
C TRP A 74 -11.09 -25.41 -18.46
N GLU A 75 -11.66 -26.40 -17.78
CA GLU A 75 -13.04 -26.81 -18.00
C GLU A 75 -14.04 -25.74 -17.57
N GLU A 76 -13.87 -25.12 -16.40
CA GLU A 76 -14.70 -24.01 -15.94
C GLU A 76 -14.62 -22.83 -16.92
N LYS A 77 -13.40 -22.46 -17.32
CA LYS A 77 -13.19 -21.38 -18.30
C LYS A 77 -13.77 -21.69 -19.68
N ALA A 78 -13.65 -22.93 -20.15
CA ALA A 78 -14.26 -23.36 -21.40
C ALA A 78 -15.79 -23.29 -21.34
N ARG A 79 -16.40 -23.69 -20.21
CA ARG A 79 -17.85 -23.56 -19.99
C ARG A 79 -18.29 -22.09 -19.92
N GLU A 80 -17.51 -21.21 -19.30
CA GLU A 80 -17.75 -19.75 -19.28
C GLU A 80 -17.72 -19.14 -20.70
N GLU A 81 -16.80 -19.59 -21.54
CA GLU A 81 -16.72 -19.19 -22.95
C GLU A 81 -17.77 -19.86 -23.85
N GLY A 82 -18.60 -20.75 -23.29
CA GLY A 82 -19.72 -21.40 -23.97
C GLY A 82 -19.34 -22.69 -24.72
N TYR A 83 -18.15 -23.23 -24.50
CA TYR A 83 -17.74 -24.54 -25.03
C TYR A 83 -18.33 -25.68 -24.20
N VAL A 84 -18.58 -26.80 -24.86
CA VAL A 84 -19.22 -28.00 -24.30
C VAL A 84 -18.38 -29.21 -24.68
N LYS A 85 -18.20 -30.15 -23.75
CA LYS A 85 -17.44 -31.39 -24.02
C LYS A 85 -18.19 -32.26 -25.03
N GLU A 86 -17.44 -33.03 -25.82
CA GLU A 86 -18.02 -33.99 -26.77
C GLU A 86 -18.93 -34.98 -26.03
N GLY A 87 -20.22 -35.00 -26.39
CA GLY A 87 -21.24 -35.86 -25.77
C GLY A 87 -22.11 -35.19 -24.68
N GLU A 88 -21.88 -33.92 -24.34
CA GLU A 88 -22.75 -33.13 -23.46
C GLU A 88 -23.73 -32.25 -24.27
N GLU A 89 -24.97 -32.03 -23.79
CA GLU A 89 -25.95 -31.12 -24.40
C GLU A 89 -25.98 -29.75 -23.71
N ALA A 90 -25.91 -28.66 -24.48
CA ALA A 90 -26.01 -27.30 -23.98
C ALA A 90 -27.47 -26.86 -23.79
N ILE A 91 -27.87 -26.54 -22.56
CA ILE A 91 -29.22 -26.00 -22.28
C ILE A 91 -29.14 -24.47 -22.13
N VAL A 92 -29.68 -23.73 -23.10
CA VAL A 92 -29.77 -22.27 -23.03
C VAL A 92 -31.10 -21.86 -22.42
N ILE A 93 -31.08 -21.37 -21.18
CA ILE A 93 -32.27 -20.82 -20.52
C ILE A 93 -32.50 -19.41 -21.06
N LYS A 94 -33.46 -19.28 -21.98
CA LYS A 94 -33.91 -17.97 -22.46
C LYS A 94 -34.64 -17.28 -21.31
N LYS A 95 -34.09 -16.15 -20.82
CA LYS A 95 -34.82 -15.29 -19.88
C LYS A 95 -36.08 -14.83 -20.60
N ILE A 96 -37.24 -15.26 -20.13
CA ILE A 96 -38.53 -14.78 -20.63
C ILE A 96 -38.50 -13.29 -20.35
N ARG A 97 -38.32 -12.46 -21.40
CA ARG A 97 -38.76 -11.07 -21.32
C ARG A 97 -40.26 -11.19 -21.15
N GLU A 98 -40.74 -10.91 -19.95
CA GLU A 98 -42.12 -10.50 -19.75
C GLU A 98 -42.43 -9.54 -20.89
N GLN A 99 -43.37 -9.95 -21.74
CA GLN A 99 -43.86 -9.12 -22.81
C GLN A 99 -44.23 -7.79 -22.17
N GLU A 100 -43.66 -6.71 -22.67
CA GLU A 100 -44.11 -5.36 -22.35
C GLU A 100 -45.60 -5.31 -22.72
N GLU A 101 -46.45 -5.55 -21.73
CA GLU A 101 -47.83 -5.11 -21.75
C GLU A 101 -47.77 -3.61 -22.01
N LYS A 102 -48.36 -3.21 -23.13
CA LYS A 102 -48.73 -1.83 -23.38
C LYS A 102 -49.74 -1.43 -22.31
N GLU A 103 -49.25 -0.94 -21.18
CA GLU A 103 -50.06 -0.22 -20.22
C GLU A 103 -49.76 1.28 -20.31
N GLU A 104 -50.87 2.00 -20.33
CA GLU A 104 -51.09 3.39 -20.70
C GLU A 104 -50.11 4.37 -20.05
N LYS A 105 -49.78 5.44 -20.80
CA LYS A 105 -49.10 6.63 -20.29
C LYS A 105 -49.86 7.20 -19.09
N SER A 106 -49.56 6.74 -17.89
CA SER A 106 -49.87 7.48 -16.68
C SER A 106 -49.06 8.76 -16.73
N GLU A 107 -49.74 9.92 -16.76
CA GLU A 107 -49.08 11.22 -16.84
C GLU A 107 -47.98 11.34 -15.78
N THR A 108 -46.74 11.43 -16.27
CA THR A 108 -45.56 11.57 -15.43
C THR A 108 -45.73 12.86 -14.63
N ILE A 109 -45.50 12.79 -13.31
CA ILE A 109 -45.71 13.82 -12.29
C ILE A 109 -45.34 15.27 -12.72
N TRP A 110 -44.38 15.42 -13.64
CA TRP A 110 -44.04 16.68 -14.31
C TRP A 110 -45.17 17.33 -15.14
N GLN A 111 -46.01 16.54 -15.83
CA GLN A 111 -47.17 17.03 -16.57
C GLN A 111 -48.22 17.65 -15.65
N ARG A 112 -48.42 17.08 -14.45
CA ARG A 112 -49.28 17.70 -13.41
C ARG A 112 -48.71 19.02 -12.89
N ILE A 113 -47.39 19.12 -12.74
CA ILE A 113 -46.72 20.35 -12.25
C ILE A 113 -46.81 21.46 -13.30
N ILE A 114 -46.62 21.15 -14.59
CA ILE A 114 -46.75 22.11 -15.68
C ILE A 114 -48.20 22.64 -15.79
N ASN A 115 -49.19 21.75 -15.71
CA ASN A 115 -50.60 22.14 -15.79
C ASN A 115 -51.07 23.01 -14.62
N PHE A 116 -50.43 22.92 -13.45
CA PHE A 116 -50.75 23.76 -12.29
C PHE A 116 -50.32 25.22 -12.45
N PHE A 117 -49.28 25.50 -13.25
CA PHE A 117 -48.75 26.86 -13.45
C PHE A 117 -49.40 27.63 -14.62
N GLN A 118 -50.28 27.01 -15.39
CA GLN A 118 -51.01 27.63 -16.52
C GLN A 118 -52.47 27.98 -16.19
N LYS A 119 -52.85 27.96 -14.91
CA LYS A 119 -54.14 28.46 -14.41
C LYS A 119 -53.91 29.68 -13.51
#